data_AF-A0A959G7R8-F1
#
_entry.id   AF-A0A959G7R8-F1
#
_cell.length_a   1.000
_cell.length_b   1.000
_cell.length_c   1.000
_cell.angle_alpha   90.00
_cell.angle_beta   90.00
_cell.angle_gamma   90.00
#
_symmetry.space_group_name_H-M   'P 1'
#
loop_
_entity.id
_entity.type
_entity.pdbx_description
1 polymer ?
#
loop_
_entity_poly.entity_id
_entity_poly.type
_entity_poly.pdbx_seq_one_letter_code
_entity_poly.pdbx_strand_id
1 'polypeptide(L)'
;MSEKRQLSIQLLAIAAIFAVPYIGAYIVYNGIFPQDYFAFPHLSAVDKYCFSMPVFVGISLLGAAMAAFVVIPGLFGFKKVEKPVEPVVEKVSLPSWFWVGLVMWGAAIASFVFKWSSPKLLVNWVDLPLFWGFTLMLDGWVYVRRGGHSIIGDHPRAMFGIGVSAILGWLIFEYLNNYVLESWYYPMGELIPDDEFVIYAVLGSSGLIPPCIEIYALLRTFPALSVKYTKGPKITMPRWVEWTLLIITVASLFLAPFFPDILFGALWFSPMALLAIVLDRCGIWNPFTPIKNGDYSYMVLLALSYLILGFCLEGWNYLSATHITGAPNYCGEVHQVMEMTHNASYWVYSIPFVDKFHIFEMPLLGFLGYLPFGVYCGVWWIFFASMLGVKTDFANRGY
;
A
#
# COMPACT_ATOMS: atom_id res chain seq x y z
N MET A 1 -22.64 -4.27 20.06
CA MET A 1 -21.48 -4.67 20.90
C MET A 1 -21.07 -3.44 21.71
N SER A 2 -20.59 -3.56 22.96
CA SER A 2 -20.10 -2.39 23.70
C SER A 2 -18.79 -1.87 23.10
N GLU A 3 -18.53 -0.57 23.21
CA GLU A 3 -17.29 0.07 22.71
C GLU A 3 -16.04 -0.58 23.32
N LYS A 4 -16.06 -0.84 24.63
CA LYS A 4 -14.97 -1.56 25.32
C LYS A 4 -14.68 -2.92 24.67
N ARG A 5 -15.73 -3.68 24.32
CA ARG A 5 -15.57 -4.99 23.69
C ARG A 5 -15.08 -4.88 22.25
N GLN A 6 -15.51 -3.86 21.50
CA GLN A 6 -14.97 -3.57 20.17
C GLN A 6 -13.47 -3.27 20.25
N LEU A 7 -13.07 -2.35 21.13
CA LEU A 7 -11.66 -2.00 21.32
C LEU A 7 -10.81 -3.21 21.72
N SER A 8 -11.29 -4.06 22.64
CA SER A 8 -10.56 -5.29 23.02
C SER A 8 -10.35 -6.24 21.84
N ILE A 9 -11.35 -6.43 20.98
CA ILE A 9 -11.23 -7.30 19.80
C ILE A 9 -10.27 -6.69 18.77
N GLN A 10 -10.30 -5.37 18.59
CA GLN A 10 -9.40 -4.67 17.68
C GLN A 10 -7.94 -4.75 18.16
N LEU A 11 -7.69 -4.52 19.45
CA LEU A 11 -6.36 -4.69 20.05
C LEU A 11 -5.86 -6.14 19.93
N LEU A 12 -6.76 -7.13 20.07
CA LEU A 12 -6.40 -8.53 19.85
C LEU A 12 -6.02 -8.81 18.39
N ALA A 13 -6.69 -8.20 17.41
CA ALA A 13 -6.30 -8.33 16.01
C ALA A 13 -4.92 -7.73 15.73
N ILE A 14 -4.62 -6.54 16.26
CA ILE A 14 -3.28 -5.95 16.16
C ILE A 14 -2.25 -6.86 16.81
N ALA A 15 -2.52 -7.33 18.04
CA ALA A 15 -1.63 -8.26 18.74
C ALA A 15 -1.41 -9.55 17.95
N ALA A 16 -2.42 -10.07 17.25
CA ALA A 16 -2.30 -11.26 16.42
C ALA A 16 -1.40 -11.02 15.19
N ILE A 17 -1.44 -9.85 14.55
CA ILE A 17 -0.56 -9.51 13.41
C ILE A 17 0.91 -9.60 13.84
N PHE A 18 1.24 -9.18 15.07
CA PHE A 18 2.61 -9.26 15.59
C PHE A 18 2.95 -10.66 16.14
N ALA A 19 2.12 -11.19 17.04
CA ALA A 19 2.45 -12.39 17.79
C ALA A 19 2.42 -13.67 16.95
N VAL A 20 1.47 -13.81 16.02
CA VAL A 20 1.28 -15.06 15.26
C VAL A 20 2.50 -15.41 14.38
N PRO A 21 3.01 -14.53 13.51
CA PRO A 21 4.21 -14.85 12.73
C PRO A 21 5.45 -14.98 13.61
N TYR A 22 5.57 -14.20 14.69
CA TYR A 22 6.65 -14.33 15.65
C TYR A 22 6.69 -15.73 16.29
N ILE A 23 5.55 -16.26 16.74
CA ILE A 23 5.46 -17.60 17.32
C ILE A 23 5.87 -18.66 16.28
N GLY A 24 5.43 -18.49 15.02
CA GLY A 24 5.85 -19.37 13.92
C GLY A 24 7.37 -19.39 13.76
N ALA A 25 7.99 -18.21 13.70
CA ALA A 25 9.43 -18.07 13.54
C ALA A 25 10.20 -18.57 14.77
N TYR A 26 9.70 -18.32 15.98
CA TYR A 26 10.27 -18.83 17.22
C TYR A 26 10.37 -20.36 17.20
N ILE A 27 9.36 -21.05 16.65
CA ILE A 27 9.38 -22.50 16.48
C ILE A 27 10.40 -22.91 15.42
N VAL A 28 10.39 -22.26 14.24
CA VAL A 28 11.36 -22.54 13.15
C VAL A 28 12.80 -22.44 13.64
N TYR A 29 13.09 -21.43 14.44
CA TYR A 29 14.44 -21.15 14.94
C TYR A 29 14.73 -21.74 16.33
N ASN A 30 13.85 -22.60 16.86
CA ASN A 30 13.99 -23.20 18.20
C ASN A 30 14.30 -22.18 19.31
N GLY A 31 13.74 -20.97 19.20
CA GLY A 31 13.94 -19.85 20.11
C GLY A 31 15.25 -19.09 19.95
N ILE A 32 16.10 -19.42 18.98
CA ILE A 32 17.39 -18.77 18.71
C ILE A 32 17.39 -18.24 17.29
N PHE A 33 17.00 -16.97 17.12
CA PHE A 33 16.97 -16.32 15.82
C PHE A 33 18.38 -16.12 15.23
N PRO A 34 18.52 -16.11 13.89
CA PRO A 34 19.74 -15.69 13.22
C PRO A 34 20.19 -14.30 13.68
N GLN A 35 21.51 -14.08 13.69
CA GLN A 35 22.06 -12.75 13.86
C GLN A 35 21.48 -11.85 12.76
N ASP A 36 20.99 -10.67 13.15
CA ASP A 36 20.38 -9.67 12.25
C ASP A 36 18.99 -10.02 11.68
N TYR A 37 18.32 -11.08 12.16
CA TYR A 37 16.97 -11.44 11.69
C TYR A 37 15.93 -10.32 11.84
N PHE A 38 16.08 -9.47 12.86
CA PHE A 38 15.24 -8.28 13.09
C PHE A 38 16.01 -6.97 12.90
N ALA A 39 17.15 -7.01 12.20
CA ALA A 39 17.89 -5.80 11.87
C ALA A 39 17.04 -4.90 10.96
N PHE A 40 17.21 -3.59 11.09
CA PHE A 40 16.50 -2.62 10.27
C PHE A 40 17.37 -1.36 10.11
N PRO A 41 17.64 -0.91 8.86
CA PRO A 41 17.17 -1.49 7.60
C PRO A 41 17.86 -2.81 7.21
N HIS A 42 17.16 -3.64 6.45
CA HIS A 42 17.78 -4.78 5.77
C HIS A 42 18.60 -4.29 4.58
N LEU A 43 19.89 -4.64 4.52
CA LEU A 43 20.78 -4.22 3.43
C LEU A 43 20.84 -5.24 2.28
N SER A 44 20.35 -6.45 2.49
CA SER A 44 20.30 -7.52 1.49
C SER A 44 19.16 -8.47 1.79
N ALA A 45 18.72 -9.23 0.79
CA ALA A 45 17.79 -10.34 0.98
C ALA A 45 18.52 -11.68 0.80
N VAL A 46 18.01 -12.72 1.43
CA VAL A 46 18.47 -14.10 1.23
C VAL A 46 18.11 -14.57 -0.18
N ASP A 47 18.90 -15.47 -0.76
CA ASP A 47 18.58 -16.12 -2.03
C ASP A 47 17.23 -16.85 -1.96
N LYS A 48 16.37 -16.66 -2.97
CA LYS A 48 15.01 -17.19 -3.07
C LYS A 48 14.89 -18.20 -4.21
N TYR A 49 13.69 -18.74 -4.42
CA TYR A 49 13.45 -19.56 -5.61
C TYR A 49 13.53 -18.73 -6.90
N CYS A 50 14.31 -19.26 -7.85
CA CYS A 50 14.43 -18.72 -9.20
C CYS A 50 13.10 -18.71 -9.97
N PHE A 51 13.11 -18.01 -11.10
CA PHE A 51 11.95 -17.85 -11.96
C PHE A 51 11.24 -19.17 -12.30
N SER A 52 9.92 -19.18 -12.15
CA SER A 52 9.07 -20.33 -12.47
C SER A 52 7.98 -19.93 -13.46
N MET A 53 8.09 -20.45 -14.69
CA MET A 53 7.13 -20.19 -15.75
C MET A 53 5.68 -20.61 -15.39
N PRO A 54 5.44 -21.77 -14.75
CA PRO A 54 4.09 -22.13 -14.30
C PRO A 54 3.49 -21.14 -13.29
N VAL A 55 4.29 -20.67 -12.33
CA VAL A 55 3.85 -19.68 -11.33
C VAL A 55 3.57 -18.34 -12.00
N PHE A 56 4.47 -17.90 -12.88
CA PHE A 56 4.31 -16.68 -13.66
C PHE A 56 3.00 -16.70 -14.49
N VAL A 57 2.73 -17.79 -15.21
CA VAL A 57 1.49 -17.95 -15.99
C VAL A 57 0.26 -17.93 -15.08
N GLY A 58 0.28 -18.65 -13.95
CA GLY A 58 -0.83 -18.67 -13.00
C GLY A 58 -1.16 -17.28 -12.45
N ILE A 59 -0.14 -16.54 -12.00
CA ILE A 59 -0.32 -15.18 -11.48
C ILE A 59 -0.70 -14.21 -12.61
N SER A 60 -0.16 -14.37 -13.82
CA SER A 60 -0.55 -13.58 -15.00
C SER A 60 -2.03 -13.75 -15.35
N LEU A 61 -2.55 -14.98 -15.29
CA LEU A 61 -3.97 -15.26 -15.53
C LEU A 61 -4.86 -14.60 -14.47
N LEU A 62 -4.44 -14.62 -13.20
CA LEU A 62 -5.12 -13.89 -12.12
C LEU A 62 -5.12 -12.38 -12.40
N GLY A 63 -3.97 -11.82 -12.76
CA GLY A 63 -3.82 -10.40 -13.11
C GLY A 63 -4.70 -10.01 -14.30
N ALA A 64 -4.73 -10.83 -15.35
CA ALA A 64 -5.60 -10.63 -16.51
C ALA A 64 -7.09 -10.64 -16.12
N ALA A 65 -7.50 -11.54 -15.22
CA ALA A 65 -8.87 -11.57 -14.71
C ALA A 65 -9.21 -10.31 -13.89
N MET A 66 -8.30 -9.84 -13.03
CA MET A 66 -8.47 -8.59 -12.27
C MET A 66 -8.54 -7.37 -13.20
N ALA A 67 -7.68 -7.31 -14.22
CA ALA A 67 -7.72 -6.25 -15.23
C ALA A 67 -9.02 -6.29 -16.04
N ALA A 68 -9.48 -7.48 -16.46
CA ALA A 68 -10.76 -7.64 -17.13
C ALA A 68 -11.93 -7.18 -16.25
N PHE A 69 -11.89 -7.46 -14.95
CA PHE A 69 -12.90 -7.00 -13.99
C PHE A 69 -12.95 -5.46 -13.89
N VAL A 70 -11.80 -4.80 -13.84
CA VAL A 70 -11.71 -3.34 -13.82
C VAL A 70 -12.15 -2.72 -15.15
N VAL A 71 -11.64 -3.23 -16.28
CA VAL A 71 -11.86 -2.61 -17.60
C VAL A 71 -13.26 -2.91 -18.12
N ILE A 72 -13.70 -4.17 -18.01
CA ILE A 72 -14.95 -4.70 -18.57
C ILE A 72 -15.79 -5.37 -17.46
N PRO A 73 -16.28 -4.60 -16.46
CA PRO A 73 -17.01 -5.17 -15.34
C PRO A 73 -18.31 -5.90 -15.76
N GLY A 74 -18.82 -5.63 -16.97
CA GLY A 74 -19.96 -6.35 -17.55
C GLY A 74 -19.74 -7.86 -17.69
N LEU A 75 -18.49 -8.33 -17.90
CA LEU A 75 -18.15 -9.76 -17.91
C LEU A 75 -18.36 -10.43 -16.53
N PHE A 76 -18.41 -9.62 -15.47
CA PHE A 76 -18.54 -10.05 -14.08
C PHE A 76 -19.93 -9.71 -13.51
N GLY A 77 -20.93 -9.50 -14.37
CA GLY A 77 -22.32 -9.30 -13.98
C GLY A 77 -22.69 -7.88 -13.56
N PHE A 78 -21.81 -6.89 -13.78
CA PHE A 78 -22.15 -5.48 -13.53
C PHE A 78 -23.12 -4.97 -14.60
N LYS A 79 -24.20 -4.34 -14.15
CA LYS A 79 -25.16 -3.70 -15.04
C LYS A 79 -24.64 -2.33 -15.46
N LYS A 80 -25.00 -1.92 -16.69
CA LYS A 80 -24.74 -0.54 -17.14
C LYS A 80 -25.40 0.45 -16.19
N VAL A 81 -24.67 1.52 -15.88
CA VAL A 81 -25.13 2.63 -15.05
C VAL A 81 -25.22 3.85 -15.94
N GLU A 82 -26.30 4.62 -15.78
CA GLU A 82 -26.43 5.90 -16.48
C GLU A 82 -25.37 6.87 -15.95
N LYS A 83 -24.69 7.56 -16.86
CA LYS A 83 -23.69 8.57 -16.46
C LYS A 83 -24.44 9.68 -15.70
N PRO A 84 -24.03 10.02 -14.47
CA PRO A 84 -24.62 11.14 -13.77
C PRO A 84 -24.38 12.43 -14.55
N VAL A 85 -25.31 13.36 -14.46
CA VAL A 85 -25.08 14.74 -14.93
C VAL A 85 -23.87 15.28 -14.17
N GLU A 86 -22.92 15.87 -14.90
CA GLU A 86 -21.76 16.51 -14.29
C GLU A 86 -22.25 17.62 -13.35
N PRO A 87 -21.84 17.61 -12.06
CA PRO A 87 -22.27 18.64 -11.14
C PRO A 87 -21.80 20.01 -11.64
N VAL A 88 -22.63 21.04 -11.48
CA VAL A 88 -22.18 22.42 -11.70
C VAL A 88 -21.29 22.77 -10.52
N VAL A 89 -20.00 22.86 -10.77
CA VAL A 89 -18.99 23.15 -9.75
C VAL A 89 -18.53 24.60 -9.90
N GLU A 90 -18.39 25.31 -8.78
CA GLU A 90 -17.84 26.66 -8.78
C GLU A 90 -16.40 26.66 -9.30
N LYS A 91 -16.08 27.62 -10.18
CA LYS A 91 -14.71 27.76 -10.69
C LYS A 91 -13.84 28.42 -9.63
N VAL A 92 -13.02 27.63 -8.96
CA VAL A 92 -12.03 28.09 -7.99
C VAL A 92 -10.61 27.95 -8.54
N SER A 93 -9.68 28.79 -8.08
CA SER A 93 -8.26 28.67 -8.43
C SER A 93 -7.58 27.57 -7.62
N LEU A 94 -6.40 27.15 -8.07
CA LEU A 94 -5.55 26.26 -7.28
C LEU A 94 -5.18 26.92 -5.95
N PRO A 95 -5.31 26.21 -4.83
CA PRO A 95 -5.02 26.76 -3.51
C PRO A 95 -3.51 26.92 -3.27
N SER A 96 -3.12 27.69 -2.25
CA SER A 96 -1.71 27.98 -1.96
C SER A 96 -0.88 26.72 -1.65
N TRP A 97 -1.46 25.74 -0.96
CA TRP A 97 -0.78 24.49 -0.61
C TRP A 97 -0.44 23.63 -1.83
N PHE A 98 -1.19 23.73 -2.93
CA PHE A 98 -0.82 23.07 -4.19
C PHE A 98 0.57 23.49 -4.65
N TRP A 99 0.85 24.80 -4.63
CA TRP A 99 2.12 25.35 -5.07
C TRP A 99 3.27 24.99 -4.13
N VAL A 100 3.01 24.95 -2.82
CA VAL A 100 3.95 24.42 -1.84
C VAL A 100 4.27 22.96 -2.15
N GLY A 101 3.25 22.16 -2.41
CA GLY A 101 3.39 20.76 -2.81
C GLY A 101 4.19 20.58 -4.10
N LEU A 102 3.95 21.41 -5.10
CA LEU A 102 4.67 21.40 -6.37
C LEU A 102 6.16 21.70 -6.19
N VAL A 103 6.51 22.67 -5.34
CA VAL A 103 7.92 22.98 -5.03
C VAL A 103 8.58 21.83 -4.28
N MET A 104 7.90 21.25 -3.27
CA MET A 104 8.41 20.12 -2.50
C MET A 104 8.66 18.89 -3.37
N TRP A 105 7.63 18.47 -4.12
CA TRP A 105 7.72 17.32 -5.03
C TRP A 105 8.69 17.58 -6.17
N GLY A 106 8.64 18.77 -6.79
CA GLY A 106 9.54 19.14 -7.88
C GLY A 106 11.01 19.19 -7.46
N ALA A 107 11.32 19.66 -6.25
CA ALA A 107 12.67 19.62 -5.70
C ALA A 107 13.15 18.18 -5.45
N ALA A 108 12.28 17.30 -4.94
CA ALA A 108 12.59 15.89 -4.76
C ALA A 108 12.90 15.21 -6.11
N ILE A 109 12.04 15.41 -7.12
CA ILE A 109 12.26 14.89 -8.48
C ILE A 109 13.53 15.45 -9.10
N ALA A 110 13.81 16.75 -8.95
CA ALA A 110 15.05 17.35 -9.42
C ALA A 110 16.27 16.69 -8.76
N SER A 111 16.20 16.43 -7.45
CA SER A 111 17.29 15.76 -6.74
C SER A 111 17.58 14.35 -7.27
N PHE A 112 16.53 13.61 -7.65
CA PHE A 112 16.65 12.28 -8.25
C PHE A 112 17.20 12.32 -9.68
N VAL A 113 16.66 13.21 -10.53
CA VAL A 113 17.09 13.36 -11.92
C VAL A 113 18.55 13.83 -12.01
N PHE A 114 18.94 14.79 -11.18
CA PHE A 114 20.30 15.35 -11.18
C PHE A 114 21.25 14.66 -10.20
N LYS A 115 20.82 13.57 -9.55
CA LYS A 115 21.64 12.77 -8.61
C LYS A 115 22.34 13.62 -7.55
N TRP A 116 21.57 14.49 -6.89
CA TRP A 116 22.14 15.34 -5.85
C TRP A 116 22.76 14.50 -4.73
N SER A 117 24.00 14.83 -4.38
CA SER A 117 24.72 14.25 -3.26
C SER A 117 24.75 15.17 -2.03
N SER A 118 24.34 16.43 -2.21
CA SER A 118 24.30 17.47 -1.19
C SER A 118 23.21 18.52 -1.50
N PRO A 119 22.70 19.24 -0.48
CA PRO A 119 23.01 19.10 0.95
C PRO A 119 22.43 17.81 1.54
N LYS A 120 23.19 17.15 2.43
CA LYS A 120 22.84 15.82 2.97
C LYS A 120 21.49 15.78 3.67
N LEU A 121 21.11 16.83 4.40
CA LEU A 121 19.80 16.92 5.03
C LEU A 121 18.66 16.79 4.01
N LEU A 122 18.80 17.36 2.82
CA LEU A 122 17.75 17.27 1.80
C LEU A 122 17.75 15.91 1.12
N VAL A 123 18.92 15.37 0.82
CA VAL A 123 19.05 14.07 0.14
C VAL A 123 18.60 12.92 1.04
N ASN A 124 19.02 12.91 2.32
CA ASN A 124 18.64 11.87 3.28
C ASN A 124 17.14 11.85 3.58
N TRP A 125 16.47 13.00 3.48
CA TRP A 125 15.06 13.17 3.87
C TRP A 125 14.13 13.40 2.67
N VAL A 126 14.57 13.13 1.45
CA VAL A 126 13.91 13.52 0.19
C VAL A 126 12.52 12.91 -0.01
N ASP A 127 12.25 11.73 0.53
CA ASP A 127 10.94 11.08 0.34
C ASP A 127 9.82 11.78 1.12
N LEU A 128 10.13 12.48 2.21
CA LEU A 128 9.14 13.29 2.94
C LEU A 128 8.54 14.40 2.06
N PRO A 129 9.33 15.34 1.48
CA PRO A 129 8.80 16.34 0.57
C PRO A 129 8.28 15.73 -0.74
N LEU A 130 8.78 14.57 -1.17
CA LEU A 130 8.21 13.83 -2.30
C LEU A 130 6.75 13.42 -2.03
N PHE A 131 6.52 12.63 -0.98
CA PHE A 131 5.19 12.06 -0.70
C PHE A 131 4.18 13.11 -0.24
N TRP A 132 4.57 13.99 0.68
CA TRP A 132 3.68 15.06 1.13
C TRP A 132 3.50 16.14 0.06
N GLY A 133 4.53 16.43 -0.74
CA GLY A 133 4.40 17.33 -1.88
C GLY A 133 3.38 16.82 -2.90
N PHE A 134 3.45 15.53 -3.22
CA PHE A 134 2.49 14.88 -4.11
C PHE A 134 1.07 14.87 -3.51
N THR A 135 0.93 14.61 -2.21
CA THR A 135 -0.36 14.66 -1.50
C THR A 135 -1.00 16.04 -1.61
N LEU A 136 -0.24 17.11 -1.35
CA LEU A 136 -0.73 18.50 -1.45
C LEU A 136 -1.13 18.86 -2.89
N MET A 137 -0.39 18.37 -3.89
CA MET A 137 -0.74 18.56 -5.30
C MET A 137 -2.05 17.85 -5.67
N LEU A 138 -2.25 16.61 -5.21
CA LEU A 138 -3.47 15.85 -5.46
C LEU A 138 -4.69 16.49 -4.79
N ASP A 139 -4.57 16.87 -3.52
CA ASP A 139 -5.64 17.57 -2.79
C ASP A 139 -6.01 18.89 -3.48
N GLY A 140 -5.03 19.66 -3.96
CA GLY A 140 -5.29 20.88 -4.74
C GLY A 140 -6.09 20.62 -6.02
N TRP A 141 -5.88 19.49 -6.69
CA TRP A 141 -6.71 19.08 -7.83
C TRP A 141 -8.11 18.65 -7.41
N VAL A 142 -8.25 17.93 -6.29
CA VAL A 142 -9.55 17.59 -5.70
C VAL A 142 -10.32 18.88 -5.37
N TYR A 143 -9.69 19.83 -4.69
CA TYR A 143 -10.24 21.13 -4.33
C TYR A 143 -10.86 21.85 -5.54
N VAL A 144 -10.10 21.97 -6.63
CA VAL A 144 -10.58 22.63 -7.87
C VAL A 144 -11.74 21.86 -8.50
N ARG A 145 -11.63 20.54 -8.59
CA ARG A 145 -12.65 19.69 -9.22
C ARG A 145 -13.94 19.59 -8.42
N ARG A 146 -13.91 20.04 -7.16
CA ARG A 146 -15.04 20.01 -6.23
C ARG A 146 -15.50 21.39 -5.75
N GLY A 147 -14.98 22.45 -6.38
CA GLY A 147 -15.50 23.81 -6.18
C GLY A 147 -15.12 24.40 -4.85
N GLY A 148 -13.92 24.06 -4.36
CA GLY A 148 -13.39 24.59 -3.12
C GLY A 148 -13.47 23.66 -1.92
N HIS A 149 -13.71 22.36 -2.15
CA HIS A 149 -13.82 21.35 -1.10
C HIS A 149 -12.82 20.20 -1.29
N SER A 150 -12.13 19.83 -0.22
CA SER A 150 -11.04 18.84 -0.21
C SER A 150 -10.70 18.45 1.23
N ILE A 151 -9.92 17.38 1.43
CA ILE A 151 -9.62 16.92 2.79
C ILE A 151 -8.74 17.94 3.52
N ILE A 152 -7.71 18.50 2.89
CA ILE A 152 -6.83 19.50 3.51
C ILE A 152 -7.57 20.82 3.71
N GLY A 153 -8.40 21.24 2.74
CA GLY A 153 -9.20 22.46 2.84
C GLY A 153 -10.25 22.43 3.94
N ASP A 154 -11.01 21.34 4.05
CA ASP A 154 -12.17 21.25 4.97
C ASP A 154 -11.81 20.57 6.31
N HIS A 155 -10.88 19.60 6.29
CA HIS A 155 -10.59 18.70 7.41
C HIS A 155 -9.10 18.36 7.57
N PRO A 156 -8.21 19.36 7.75
CA PRO A 156 -6.77 19.13 7.83
C PRO A 156 -6.35 18.18 8.98
N ARG A 157 -7.14 18.13 10.06
CA ARG A 157 -6.93 17.15 11.15
C ARG A 157 -7.17 15.71 10.73
N ALA A 158 -8.08 15.47 9.80
CA ALA A 158 -8.30 14.15 9.22
C ALA A 158 -7.09 13.74 8.37
N MET A 159 -6.56 14.64 7.54
CA MET A 159 -5.34 14.39 6.77
C MET A 159 -4.15 14.06 7.68
N PHE A 160 -3.96 14.85 8.75
CA PHE A 160 -2.92 14.55 9.74
C PHE A 160 -3.12 13.18 10.40
N GLY A 161 -4.36 12.82 10.76
CA GLY A 161 -4.68 11.50 11.30
C GLY A 161 -4.36 10.37 10.31
N ILE A 162 -4.66 10.56 9.02
CA ILE A 162 -4.32 9.61 7.95
C ILE A 162 -2.79 9.42 7.89
N GLY A 163 -2.02 10.51 7.94
CA GLY A 163 -0.56 10.47 7.96
C GLY A 163 0.00 9.73 9.18
N VAL A 164 -0.51 10.01 10.39
CA VAL A 164 -0.12 9.27 11.60
C VAL A 164 -0.47 7.78 11.49
N SER A 165 -1.63 7.46 10.94
CA SER A 165 -2.03 6.06 10.72
C SER A 165 -1.10 5.35 9.75
N ALA A 166 -0.60 6.06 8.72
CA ALA A 166 0.27 5.49 7.69
C ALA A 166 1.58 4.95 8.25
N ILE A 167 2.10 5.59 9.31
CA ILE A 167 3.31 5.15 10.01
C ILE A 167 3.17 3.70 10.48
N LEU A 168 2.20 3.44 11.36
CA LEU A 168 1.94 2.09 11.84
C LEU A 168 1.44 1.18 10.71
N GLY A 169 0.70 1.72 9.76
CA GLY A 169 0.16 1.00 8.62
C GLY A 169 1.24 0.38 7.75
N TRP A 170 2.37 1.07 7.54
CA TRP A 170 3.52 0.58 6.78
C TRP A 170 4.50 -0.22 7.63
N LEU A 171 4.80 0.21 8.86
CA LEU A 171 5.76 -0.50 9.73
C LEU A 171 5.31 -1.93 10.08
N ILE A 172 4.01 -2.23 9.99
CA ILE A 172 3.50 -3.61 10.02
C ILE A 172 4.12 -4.44 8.89
N PHE A 173 4.23 -3.91 7.67
CA PHE A 173 4.82 -4.62 6.54
C PHE A 173 6.33 -4.77 6.69
N GLU A 174 7.05 -3.75 7.17
CA GLU A 174 8.48 -3.89 7.50
C GLU A 174 8.72 -5.00 8.52
N TYR A 175 7.86 -5.08 9.53
CA TYR A 175 7.89 -6.16 10.50
C TYR A 175 7.57 -7.52 9.88
N LEU A 176 6.53 -7.59 9.04
CA LEU A 176 6.12 -8.84 8.39
C LEU A 176 7.14 -9.34 7.36
N ASN A 177 7.94 -8.43 6.79
CA ASN A 177 8.97 -8.72 5.80
C ASN A 177 10.03 -9.71 6.32
N ASN A 178 10.39 -9.61 7.61
CA ASN A 178 11.34 -10.53 8.26
C ASN A 178 10.89 -12.00 8.17
N TYR A 179 9.58 -12.26 8.13
CA TYR A 179 9.02 -13.62 8.14
C TYR A 179 8.91 -14.26 6.76
N VAL A 180 9.32 -13.53 5.72
CA VAL A 180 9.32 -13.99 4.33
C VAL A 180 10.68 -13.80 3.68
N LEU A 181 11.74 -13.72 4.51
CA LEU A 181 13.12 -13.51 4.10
C LEU A 181 13.25 -12.31 3.16
N GLU A 182 12.72 -11.15 3.57
CA GLU A 182 12.91 -9.86 2.91
C GLU A 182 12.44 -9.84 1.45
N SER A 183 11.14 -9.63 1.23
CA SER A 183 10.59 -9.37 -0.11
C SER A 183 11.07 -8.04 -0.72
N TRP A 184 11.49 -7.10 0.13
CA TRP A 184 12.19 -5.88 -0.24
C TRP A 184 13.29 -5.57 0.79
N TYR A 185 14.30 -4.82 0.38
CA TYR A 185 15.41 -4.38 1.23
C TYR A 185 16.03 -3.07 0.71
N TYR A 186 16.85 -2.43 1.53
CA TYR A 186 17.45 -1.11 1.30
C TYR A 186 18.98 -1.23 1.15
N PRO A 187 19.51 -1.53 -0.06
CA PRO A 187 20.94 -1.82 -0.25
C PRO A 187 21.88 -0.68 0.15
N MET A 188 21.36 0.55 0.21
CA MET A 188 22.13 1.75 0.56
C MET A 188 21.65 2.38 1.87
N GLY A 189 20.95 1.61 2.71
CA GLY A 189 20.50 2.06 4.03
C GLY A 189 21.64 2.54 4.93
N GLU A 190 22.83 1.96 4.78
CA GLU A 190 24.06 2.31 5.51
C GLU A 190 24.64 3.71 5.17
N LEU A 191 24.08 4.42 4.18
CA LEU A 191 24.45 5.81 3.90
C LEU A 191 24.12 6.76 5.06
N ILE A 192 23.26 6.33 5.98
CA ILE A 192 22.93 7.01 7.23
C ILE A 192 23.00 6.02 8.40
N PRO A 193 23.20 6.49 9.65
CA PRO A 193 23.11 5.63 10.83
C PRO A 193 21.76 4.92 10.96
N ASP A 194 21.75 3.70 11.50
CA ASP A 194 20.53 2.88 11.65
C ASP A 194 19.42 3.60 12.44
N ASP A 195 19.78 4.35 13.48
CA ASP A 195 18.83 5.13 14.28
C ASP A 195 18.24 6.30 13.48
N GLU A 196 19.04 6.95 12.64
CA GLU A 196 18.55 7.95 11.68
C GLU A 196 17.61 7.29 10.65
N PHE A 197 17.94 6.09 10.14
CA PHE A 197 17.10 5.34 9.22
C PHE A 197 15.75 4.94 9.85
N VAL A 198 15.74 4.54 11.12
CA VAL A 198 14.49 4.22 11.84
C VAL A 198 13.59 5.46 11.93
N ILE A 199 14.15 6.61 12.32
CA ILE A 199 13.37 7.88 12.38
C ILE A 199 12.88 8.26 10.98
N TYR A 200 13.74 8.09 9.97
CA TYR A 200 13.39 8.29 8.58
C TYR A 200 12.23 7.39 8.14
N ALA A 201 12.26 6.09 8.41
CA ALA A 201 11.20 5.16 8.07
C ALA A 201 9.88 5.53 8.78
N VAL A 202 9.95 5.92 10.05
CA VAL A 202 8.78 6.39 10.83
C VAL A 202 8.17 7.65 10.20
N LEU A 203 8.97 8.66 9.87
CA LEU A 203 8.45 9.92 9.34
C LEU A 203 8.08 9.80 7.86
N GLY A 204 8.92 9.17 7.04
CA GLY A 204 8.72 8.94 5.62
C GLY A 204 7.45 8.14 5.33
N SER A 205 7.21 7.07 6.07
CA SER A 205 5.99 6.25 5.92
C SER A 205 4.69 7.00 6.19
N SER A 206 4.74 8.14 6.91
CA SER A 206 3.57 9.01 7.08
C SER A 206 2.97 9.47 5.74
N GLY A 207 3.78 9.51 4.67
CA GLY A 207 3.38 9.92 3.33
C GLY A 207 2.84 8.79 2.43
N LEU A 208 2.71 7.55 2.90
CA LEU A 208 2.34 6.43 2.01
C LEU A 208 0.82 6.24 1.82
N ILE A 209 0.00 6.55 2.84
CA ILE A 209 -1.47 6.45 2.76
C ILE A 209 -2.13 7.76 2.30
N PRO A 210 -1.70 8.97 2.74
CA PRO A 210 -2.30 10.23 2.29
C PRO A 210 -2.50 10.36 0.77
N PRO A 211 -1.49 10.14 -0.10
CA PRO A 211 -1.68 10.26 -1.53
C PRO A 211 -2.59 9.17 -2.10
N CYS A 212 -2.65 7.97 -1.50
CA CYS A 212 -3.63 6.95 -1.90
C CYS A 212 -5.08 7.43 -1.67
N ILE A 213 -5.34 8.07 -0.52
CA ILE A 213 -6.66 8.62 -0.20
C ILE A 213 -6.99 9.81 -1.13
N GLU A 214 -6.01 10.66 -1.44
CA GLU A 214 -6.22 11.77 -2.38
C GLU A 214 -6.42 11.31 -3.82
N ILE A 215 -5.71 10.28 -4.29
CA ILE A 215 -6.01 9.66 -5.60
C ILE A 215 -7.41 9.07 -5.58
N TYR A 216 -7.83 8.42 -4.48
CA TYR A 216 -9.19 7.90 -4.35
C TYR A 216 -10.24 9.02 -4.46
N ALA A 217 -10.05 10.13 -3.72
CA ALA A 217 -10.91 11.31 -3.79
C ALA A 217 -10.94 11.89 -5.22
N LEU A 218 -9.77 11.99 -5.86
CA LEU A 218 -9.64 12.46 -7.24
C LEU A 218 -10.40 11.55 -8.22
N LEU A 219 -10.26 10.23 -8.13
CA LEU A 219 -10.99 9.27 -8.98
C LEU A 219 -12.51 9.40 -8.80
N ARG A 220 -12.98 9.73 -7.59
CA ARG A 220 -14.40 9.95 -7.30
C ARG A 220 -14.97 11.23 -7.92
N THR A 221 -14.13 12.20 -8.29
CA THR A 221 -14.57 13.41 -9.00
C THR A 221 -14.97 13.16 -10.46
N PHE A 222 -14.69 11.96 -11.01
CA PHE A 222 -15.09 11.61 -12.38
C PHE A 222 -16.44 10.89 -12.36
N PRO A 223 -17.55 11.49 -12.82
CA PRO A 223 -18.90 10.92 -12.62
C PRO A 223 -19.10 9.55 -13.24
N ALA A 224 -18.47 9.28 -14.39
CA ALA A 224 -18.56 7.98 -15.02
C ALA A 224 -17.85 6.88 -14.20
N LEU A 225 -16.73 7.22 -13.56
CA LEU A 225 -15.94 6.28 -12.78
C LEU A 225 -16.55 6.06 -11.39
N SER A 226 -17.07 7.12 -10.76
CA SER A 226 -17.64 7.06 -9.41
C SER A 226 -18.87 6.16 -9.29
N VAL A 227 -19.63 5.99 -10.37
CA VAL A 227 -20.80 5.10 -10.40
C VAL A 227 -20.56 3.77 -11.11
N LYS A 228 -19.42 3.60 -11.79
CA LYS A 228 -19.13 2.45 -12.68
C LYS A 228 -19.36 1.09 -12.00
N TYR A 229 -19.05 1.01 -10.70
CA TYR A 229 -19.06 -0.24 -9.93
C TYR A 229 -20.22 -0.32 -8.92
N THR A 230 -21.28 0.49 -9.09
CA THR A 230 -22.41 0.57 -8.13
C THR A 230 -23.52 -0.46 -8.35
N LYS A 231 -23.56 -1.14 -9.51
CA LYS A 231 -24.60 -2.12 -9.87
C LYS A 231 -24.02 -3.50 -10.20
N GLY A 232 -23.14 -4.01 -9.34
CA GLY A 232 -22.56 -5.35 -9.41
C GLY A 232 -23.41 -6.45 -8.77
N PRO A 233 -22.93 -7.72 -8.83
CA PRO A 233 -23.54 -8.84 -8.13
C PRO A 233 -23.58 -8.60 -6.62
N LYS A 234 -24.73 -8.89 -5.99
CA LYS A 234 -24.90 -8.75 -4.54
C LYS A 234 -24.31 -9.97 -3.84
N ILE A 235 -23.25 -9.76 -3.08
CA ILE A 235 -22.57 -10.84 -2.33
C ILE A 235 -22.70 -10.55 -0.84
N THR A 236 -23.31 -11.48 -0.12
CA THR A 236 -23.31 -11.51 1.34
C THR A 236 -22.42 -12.66 1.79
N MET A 237 -21.34 -12.36 2.51
CA MET A 237 -20.50 -13.42 3.08
C MET A 237 -21.27 -14.16 4.17
N PRO A 238 -21.46 -15.49 4.05
CA PRO A 238 -22.00 -16.27 5.15
C PRO A 238 -20.92 -16.40 6.23
N ARG A 239 -21.36 -16.47 7.50
CA ARG A 239 -20.46 -16.50 8.67
C ARG A 239 -19.39 -17.58 8.60
N TRP A 240 -19.68 -18.74 8.02
CA TRP A 240 -18.69 -19.81 7.90
C TRP A 240 -17.55 -19.43 6.94
N VAL A 241 -17.80 -18.63 5.90
CA VAL A 241 -16.76 -18.12 4.99
C VAL A 241 -15.87 -17.12 5.73
N GLU A 242 -16.44 -16.19 6.50
CA GLU A 242 -15.66 -15.26 7.34
C GLU A 242 -14.72 -16.01 8.29
N TRP A 243 -15.23 -17.00 9.04
CA TRP A 243 -14.40 -17.80 9.93
C TRP A 243 -13.35 -18.62 9.18
N THR A 244 -13.68 -19.17 8.02
CA THR A 244 -12.72 -19.91 7.18
C THR A 244 -11.59 -18.99 6.73
N LEU A 245 -11.93 -17.79 6.24
CA LEU A 245 -10.94 -16.80 5.82
C LEU A 245 -10.08 -16.32 6.99
N LEU A 246 -10.67 -16.13 8.17
CA LEU A 246 -9.93 -15.77 9.38
C LEU A 246 -8.94 -16.87 9.78
N ILE A 247 -9.36 -18.13 9.76
CA ILE A 247 -8.48 -19.27 10.06
C ILE A 247 -7.35 -19.36 9.04
N ILE A 248 -7.65 -19.25 7.74
CA ILE A 248 -6.64 -19.26 6.67
C ILE A 248 -5.65 -18.11 6.88
N THR A 249 -6.14 -16.92 7.21
CA THR A 249 -5.33 -15.71 7.44
C THR A 249 -4.37 -15.87 8.63
N VAL A 250 -4.87 -16.41 9.76
CA VAL A 250 -4.04 -16.65 10.94
C VAL A 250 -3.05 -17.78 10.68
N ALA A 251 -3.49 -18.85 10.00
CA ALA A 251 -2.62 -19.96 9.63
C ALA A 251 -1.52 -19.53 8.65
N SER A 252 -1.83 -18.67 7.66
CA SER A 252 -0.84 -18.19 6.70
C SER A 252 0.22 -17.30 7.37
N LEU A 253 -0.17 -16.44 8.32
CA LEU A 253 0.80 -15.68 9.12
C LEU A 253 1.68 -16.60 9.98
N PHE A 254 1.10 -17.62 10.61
CA PHE A 254 1.85 -18.58 11.42
C PHE A 254 2.82 -19.42 10.60
N LEU A 255 2.40 -19.83 9.39
CA LEU A 255 3.17 -20.70 8.51
C LEU A 255 4.17 -19.94 7.62
N ALA A 256 4.06 -18.61 7.50
CA ALA A 256 4.96 -17.81 6.67
C ALA A 256 6.45 -18.07 6.97
N PRO A 257 6.92 -18.10 8.23
CA PRO A 257 8.31 -18.40 8.55
C PRO A 257 8.76 -19.82 8.18
N PHE A 258 7.82 -20.78 8.09
CA PHE A 258 8.12 -22.16 7.70
C PHE A 258 8.26 -22.31 6.18
N PHE A 259 7.53 -21.48 5.42
CA PHE A 259 7.49 -21.53 3.96
C PHE A 259 7.58 -20.12 3.36
N PRO A 260 8.66 -19.38 3.64
CA PRO A 260 8.76 -17.94 3.35
C PRO A 260 8.56 -17.64 1.87
N ASP A 261 9.16 -18.44 1.00
CA ASP A 261 9.05 -18.23 -0.44
C ASP A 261 7.67 -18.59 -1.02
N ILE A 262 6.95 -19.53 -0.42
CA ILE A 262 5.64 -19.99 -0.91
C ILE A 262 4.54 -19.05 -0.40
N LEU A 263 4.67 -18.62 0.85
CA LEU A 263 3.68 -17.80 1.55
C LEU A 263 4.03 -16.31 1.57
N PHE A 264 5.02 -15.85 0.78
CA PHE A 264 5.37 -14.43 0.69
C PHE A 264 4.13 -13.55 0.40
N GLY A 265 3.22 -14.00 -0.47
CA GLY A 265 1.99 -13.27 -0.76
C GLY A 265 1.09 -13.05 0.47
N ALA A 266 1.16 -13.94 1.46
CA ALA A 266 0.34 -13.84 2.68
C ALA A 266 0.58 -12.55 3.44
N LEU A 267 1.78 -11.97 3.39
CA LEU A 267 2.09 -10.71 4.07
C LEU A 267 1.21 -9.55 3.55
N TRP A 268 0.84 -9.57 2.26
CA TRP A 268 0.03 -8.52 1.61
C TRP A 268 -1.47 -8.68 1.86
N PHE A 269 -1.97 -9.91 1.97
CA PHE A 269 -3.40 -10.19 2.10
C PHE A 269 -3.86 -10.39 3.55
N SER A 270 -3.02 -10.98 4.39
CA SER A 270 -3.43 -11.44 5.72
C SER A 270 -3.82 -10.29 6.66
N PRO A 271 -3.03 -9.20 6.77
CA PRO A 271 -3.42 -8.06 7.61
C PRO A 271 -4.76 -7.46 7.17
N MET A 272 -4.95 -7.24 5.86
CA MET A 272 -6.19 -6.70 5.31
C MET A 272 -7.40 -7.59 5.65
N ALA A 273 -7.29 -8.90 5.39
CA ALA A 273 -8.38 -9.84 5.63
C ALA A 273 -8.77 -9.90 7.12
N LEU A 274 -7.76 -10.00 8.01
CA LEU A 274 -7.96 -10.01 9.46
C LEU A 274 -8.69 -8.74 9.93
N LEU A 275 -8.20 -7.56 9.52
CA LEU A 275 -8.75 -6.27 9.94
C LEU A 275 -10.16 -6.06 9.38
N ALA A 276 -10.41 -6.41 8.11
CA ALA A 276 -11.72 -6.28 7.49
C ALA A 276 -12.77 -7.17 8.16
N ILE A 277 -12.42 -8.43 8.47
CA ILE A 277 -13.30 -9.36 9.19
C ILE A 277 -13.59 -8.79 10.59
N VAL A 278 -12.57 -8.32 11.33
CA VAL A 278 -12.78 -7.75 12.66
C VAL A 278 -13.67 -6.51 12.63
N LEU A 279 -13.52 -5.62 11.64
CA LEU A 279 -14.42 -4.48 11.46
C LEU A 279 -15.87 -4.93 11.28
N ASP A 280 -16.11 -5.91 10.41
CA ASP A 280 -17.45 -6.45 10.17
C ASP A 280 -18.04 -7.08 11.45
N ARG A 281 -17.24 -7.85 12.21
CA ARG A 281 -17.63 -8.40 13.51
C ARG A 281 -17.94 -7.33 14.55
N CYS A 282 -17.28 -6.18 14.44
CA CYS A 282 -17.55 -5.01 15.26
C CYS A 282 -18.79 -4.22 14.82
N GLY A 283 -19.38 -4.54 13.67
CA GLY A 283 -20.46 -3.77 13.06
C GLY A 283 -19.99 -2.42 12.51
N ILE A 284 -18.70 -2.28 12.25
CA ILE A 284 -18.09 -1.08 11.68
C ILE A 284 -17.97 -1.28 10.17
N TRP A 285 -18.39 -0.28 9.40
CA TRP A 285 -18.31 -0.33 7.95
C TRP A 285 -16.85 -0.46 7.47
N ASN A 286 -16.63 -1.04 6.30
CA ASN A 286 -15.33 -1.12 5.63
C ASN A 286 -15.54 -1.13 4.09
N PRO A 287 -14.47 -1.08 3.27
CA PRO A 287 -14.60 -1.03 1.80
C PRO A 287 -15.36 -2.19 1.15
N PHE A 288 -15.51 -3.32 1.85
CA PHE A 288 -16.29 -4.47 1.41
C PHE A 288 -17.76 -4.40 1.85
N THR A 289 -18.13 -3.58 2.83
CA THR A 289 -19.52 -3.51 3.34
C THR A 289 -20.57 -3.18 2.26
N PRO A 290 -20.33 -2.26 1.30
CA PRO A 290 -21.32 -1.93 0.28
C PRO A 290 -21.56 -3.03 -0.78
N ILE A 291 -20.69 -4.05 -0.84
CA ILE A 291 -20.78 -5.17 -1.80
C ILE A 291 -22.08 -5.97 -1.64
N LYS A 292 -22.61 -6.06 -0.42
CA LYS A 292 -23.92 -6.69 -0.16
C LYS A 292 -25.07 -6.03 -0.93
N ASN A 293 -24.91 -4.76 -1.28
CA ASN A 293 -25.87 -3.98 -2.06
C ASN A 293 -25.51 -3.91 -3.55
N GLY A 294 -24.38 -4.50 -3.96
CA GLY A 294 -23.87 -4.47 -5.33
C GLY A 294 -22.93 -3.29 -5.62
N ASP A 295 -22.52 -2.51 -4.61
CA ASP A 295 -21.58 -1.41 -4.80
C ASP A 295 -20.15 -1.84 -4.42
N TYR A 296 -19.28 -1.90 -5.42
CA TYR A 296 -17.87 -2.27 -5.30
C TYR A 296 -16.96 -1.05 -5.45
N SER A 297 -17.52 0.16 -5.66
CA SER A 297 -16.74 1.35 -6.00
C SER A 297 -15.66 1.66 -4.97
N TYR A 298 -15.93 1.49 -3.67
CA TYR A 298 -14.92 1.71 -2.63
C TYR A 298 -13.71 0.78 -2.78
N MET A 299 -13.96 -0.53 -2.80
CA MET A 299 -12.92 -1.55 -2.96
C MET A 299 -12.13 -1.33 -4.26
N VAL A 300 -12.81 -1.14 -5.39
CA VAL A 300 -12.14 -1.03 -6.69
C VAL A 300 -11.34 0.26 -6.82
N LEU A 301 -11.91 1.40 -6.42
CA LEU A 301 -11.21 2.67 -6.56
C LEU A 301 -10.03 2.77 -5.60
N LEU A 302 -10.13 2.23 -4.38
CA LEU A 302 -8.96 2.14 -3.48
C LEU A 302 -7.86 1.26 -4.08
N ALA A 303 -8.21 0.11 -4.66
CA ALA A 303 -7.24 -0.75 -5.34
C ALA A 303 -6.54 -0.01 -6.49
N LEU A 304 -7.30 0.71 -7.31
CA LEU A 304 -6.74 1.50 -8.41
C LEU A 304 -5.90 2.68 -7.91
N SER A 305 -6.28 3.31 -6.81
CA SER A 305 -5.53 4.43 -6.24
C SER A 305 -4.11 4.03 -5.89
N TYR A 306 -3.93 2.90 -5.23
CA TYR A 306 -2.60 2.44 -4.88
C TYR A 306 -1.86 1.79 -6.05
N LEU A 307 -2.55 1.23 -7.05
CA LEU A 307 -1.88 0.85 -8.29
C LEU A 307 -1.26 2.06 -9.00
N ILE A 308 -1.98 3.19 -9.06
CA ILE A 308 -1.48 4.46 -9.62
C ILE A 308 -0.33 4.98 -8.76
N LEU A 309 -0.49 5.02 -7.44
CA LEU A 309 0.56 5.46 -6.53
C LEU A 309 1.80 4.56 -6.62
N GLY A 310 1.63 3.25 -6.63
CA GLY A 310 2.69 2.26 -6.77
C GLY A 310 3.49 2.49 -8.04
N PHE A 311 2.84 2.72 -9.18
CA PHE A 311 3.55 3.09 -10.41
C PHE A 311 4.39 4.37 -10.27
N CYS A 312 3.88 5.38 -9.54
CA CYS A 312 4.67 6.58 -9.23
C CYS A 312 5.83 6.28 -8.27
N LEU A 313 5.60 5.52 -7.20
CA LEU A 313 6.61 5.13 -6.21
C LEU A 313 7.77 4.41 -6.89
N GLU A 314 7.47 3.42 -7.72
CA GLU A 314 8.47 2.66 -8.47
C GLU A 314 9.24 3.54 -9.46
N GLY A 315 8.54 4.45 -10.14
CA GLY A 315 9.17 5.43 -11.02
C GLY A 315 10.12 6.36 -10.26
N TRP A 316 9.72 6.84 -9.08
CA TRP A 316 10.57 7.70 -8.25
C TRP A 316 11.76 6.95 -7.67
N ASN A 317 11.56 5.72 -7.20
CA ASN A 317 12.61 4.86 -6.67
C ASN A 317 13.68 4.59 -7.73
N TYR A 318 13.26 4.15 -8.93
CA TYR A 318 14.15 3.94 -10.06
C TYR A 318 14.87 5.22 -10.48
N LEU A 319 14.15 6.35 -10.52
CA LEU A 319 14.76 7.66 -10.79
C LEU A 319 15.75 8.10 -9.72
N SER A 320 15.75 7.55 -8.50
CA SER A 320 16.69 7.91 -7.45
C SER A 320 18.08 7.28 -7.66
N ALA A 321 18.18 6.19 -8.43
CA ALA A 321 19.41 5.44 -8.70
C ALA A 321 19.93 5.53 -10.15
N THR A 322 21.22 5.28 -10.38
CA THR A 322 21.77 4.96 -11.71
C THR A 322 21.86 3.46 -11.87
N HIS A 323 21.63 2.98 -13.10
CA HIS A 323 21.45 1.56 -13.39
C HIS A 323 22.41 1.10 -14.47
N ILE A 324 23.05 -0.04 -14.24
CA ILE A 324 23.93 -0.71 -15.21
C ILE A 324 23.45 -2.13 -15.46
N THR A 325 23.94 -2.74 -16.53
CA THR A 325 23.74 -4.19 -16.72
C THR A 325 24.61 -4.93 -15.71
N GLY A 326 23.98 -5.65 -14.78
CA GLY A 326 24.67 -6.40 -13.74
C GLY A 326 25.34 -7.67 -14.25
N ALA A 327 26.13 -8.30 -13.37
CA ALA A 327 26.52 -9.69 -13.56
C ALA A 327 25.30 -10.61 -13.39
N PRO A 328 25.33 -11.84 -13.93
CA PRO A 328 24.29 -12.83 -13.65
C PRO A 328 24.12 -13.05 -12.14
N ASN A 329 22.87 -13.06 -11.66
CA ASN A 329 22.57 -13.44 -10.26
C ASN A 329 22.77 -14.96 -10.04
N TYR A 330 22.49 -15.46 -8.83
CA TYR A 330 22.61 -16.89 -8.50
C TYR A 330 21.71 -17.80 -9.36
N CYS A 331 20.66 -17.24 -9.99
CA CYS A 331 19.81 -17.93 -10.98
C CYS A 331 20.37 -17.88 -12.41
N GLY A 332 21.53 -17.25 -12.63
CA GLY A 332 22.14 -17.05 -13.95
C GLY A 332 21.47 -15.97 -14.79
N GLU A 333 20.69 -15.08 -14.17
CA GLU A 333 19.89 -14.08 -14.86
C GLU A 333 20.56 -12.70 -14.81
N VAL A 334 20.68 -12.06 -15.97
CA VAL A 334 21.22 -10.73 -16.12
C VAL A 334 20.07 -9.74 -16.17
N HIS A 335 20.06 -8.79 -15.23
CA HIS A 335 19.10 -7.69 -15.18
C HIS A 335 19.84 -6.37 -14.90
N GLN A 336 19.13 -5.26 -15.04
CA GLN A 336 19.67 -3.98 -14.58
C GLN A 336 19.80 -4.01 -13.07
N VAL A 337 20.93 -3.56 -12.57
CA VAL A 337 21.19 -3.42 -11.14
C VAL A 337 21.58 -1.98 -10.86
N MET A 338 21.25 -1.52 -9.65
CA MET A 338 21.71 -0.23 -9.18
C MET A 338 23.24 -0.20 -9.14
N GLU A 339 23.82 0.75 -9.87
CA GLU A 339 25.23 1.09 -9.82
C GLU A 339 25.53 2.03 -8.66
N MET A 340 24.67 3.03 -8.49
CA MET A 340 24.87 4.08 -7.51
C MET A 340 23.55 4.77 -7.14
N THR A 341 23.41 5.12 -5.87
CA THR A 341 22.40 6.06 -5.39
C THR A 341 22.96 6.85 -4.22
N HIS A 342 22.42 8.05 -4.02
CA HIS A 342 22.67 8.85 -2.81
C HIS A 342 21.49 8.84 -1.85
N ASN A 343 20.39 8.20 -2.24
CA ASN A 343 19.20 8.06 -1.41
C ASN A 343 19.31 6.79 -0.57
N ALA A 344 19.37 6.93 0.76
CA ALA A 344 19.45 5.79 1.67
C ALA A 344 18.20 4.90 1.59
N SER A 345 17.05 5.48 1.24
CA SER A 345 15.77 4.77 1.17
C SER A 345 15.51 4.04 -0.15
N TYR A 346 16.45 4.08 -1.10
CA TYR A 346 16.31 3.30 -2.33
C TYR A 346 16.10 1.83 -1.99
N TRP A 347 15.03 1.23 -2.52
CA TRP A 347 14.67 -0.16 -2.24
C TRP A 347 14.79 -1.04 -3.48
N VAL A 348 15.08 -2.31 -3.26
CA VAL A 348 15.11 -3.36 -4.27
C VAL A 348 14.22 -4.51 -3.81
N TYR A 349 13.60 -5.19 -4.77
CA TYR A 349 12.74 -6.35 -4.51
C TYR A 349 13.50 -7.67 -4.65
N SER A 350 13.11 -8.65 -3.85
CA SER A 350 13.51 -10.04 -3.98
C SER A 350 12.26 -10.91 -3.86
N ILE A 351 11.63 -11.21 -5.00
CA ILE A 351 10.31 -11.88 -5.04
C ILE A 351 10.46 -13.30 -5.59
N PRO A 352 10.16 -14.34 -4.81
CA PRO A 352 10.34 -15.71 -5.28
C PRO A 352 9.50 -15.99 -6.54
N PHE A 353 10.04 -16.80 -7.45
CA PHE A 353 9.39 -17.31 -8.67
C PHE A 353 9.06 -16.31 -9.79
N VAL A 354 8.83 -15.03 -9.50
CA VAL A 354 8.32 -14.06 -10.48
C VAL A 354 9.17 -12.81 -10.63
N ASP A 355 10.40 -12.81 -10.10
CA ASP A 355 11.35 -11.69 -10.16
C ASP A 355 11.92 -11.42 -11.57
N LYS A 356 11.04 -11.17 -12.54
CA LYS A 356 11.37 -10.93 -13.94
C LYS A 356 10.49 -9.87 -14.56
N PHE A 357 10.94 -9.40 -15.73
CA PHE A 357 10.25 -8.41 -16.54
C PHE A 357 9.96 -7.16 -15.72
N HIS A 358 11.01 -6.64 -15.09
CA HIS A 358 10.92 -5.48 -14.23
C HIS A 358 10.44 -4.26 -15.02
N ILE A 359 9.52 -3.52 -14.41
CA ILE A 359 9.17 -2.16 -14.79
C ILE A 359 9.63 -1.31 -13.61
N PHE A 360 10.67 -0.50 -13.82
CA PHE A 360 11.44 0.10 -12.71
C PHE A 360 12.10 -1.01 -11.87
N GLU A 361 12.03 -0.96 -10.53
CA GLU A 361 12.57 -2.02 -9.66
C GLU A 361 11.60 -3.20 -9.47
N MET A 362 10.32 -3.01 -9.79
CA MET A 362 9.28 -3.96 -9.47
C MET A 362 9.06 -4.96 -10.63
N PRO A 363 9.00 -6.27 -10.36
CA PRO A 363 8.53 -7.24 -11.35
C PRO A 363 7.14 -6.90 -11.86
N LEU A 364 6.89 -7.17 -13.15
CA LEU A 364 5.59 -6.88 -13.78
C LEU A 364 4.41 -7.42 -12.95
N LEU A 365 4.53 -8.65 -12.43
CA LEU A 365 3.48 -9.28 -11.63
C LEU A 365 3.41 -8.75 -10.19
N GLY A 366 4.47 -8.09 -9.72
CA GLY A 366 4.50 -7.40 -8.43
C GLY A 366 3.46 -6.28 -8.35
N PHE A 367 3.16 -5.61 -9.46
CA PHE A 367 2.13 -4.55 -9.50
C PHE A 367 0.73 -5.05 -9.10
N LEU A 368 0.46 -6.36 -9.21
CA LEU A 368 -0.80 -6.94 -8.73
C LEU A 368 -0.94 -6.85 -7.21
N GLY A 369 0.16 -6.75 -6.47
CA GLY A 369 0.18 -6.55 -5.01
C GLY A 369 -0.30 -5.17 -4.58
N TYR A 370 -0.16 -4.14 -5.42
CA TYR A 370 -0.67 -2.79 -5.09
C TYR A 370 -2.21 -2.75 -5.05
N LEU A 371 -2.89 -3.62 -5.80
CA LEU A 371 -4.36 -3.69 -5.80
C LEU A 371 -4.94 -4.04 -4.40
N PRO A 372 -4.59 -5.17 -3.77
CA PRO A 372 -5.02 -5.43 -2.40
C PRO A 372 -4.43 -4.44 -1.40
N PHE A 373 -3.21 -3.92 -1.62
CA PHE A 373 -2.62 -2.93 -0.70
C PHE A 373 -3.42 -1.62 -0.65
N GLY A 374 -3.96 -1.15 -1.78
CA GLY A 374 -4.84 0.02 -1.77
C GLY A 374 -6.11 -0.18 -0.97
N VAL A 375 -6.70 -1.39 -1.04
CA VAL A 375 -7.85 -1.75 -0.19
C VAL A 375 -7.44 -1.84 1.27
N TYR A 376 -6.26 -2.39 1.57
CA TYR A 376 -5.67 -2.37 2.90
C TYR A 376 -5.56 -0.95 3.45
N CYS A 377 -5.07 0.02 2.69
CA CYS A 377 -4.96 1.42 3.15
C CYS A 377 -6.31 1.96 3.65
N GLY A 378 -7.40 1.70 2.92
CA GLY A 378 -8.75 2.10 3.34
C GLY A 378 -9.25 1.34 4.57
N VAL A 379 -9.05 0.02 4.61
CA VAL A 379 -9.40 -0.82 5.77
C VAL A 379 -8.64 -0.38 7.02
N TRP A 380 -7.33 -0.18 6.90
CA TRP A 380 -6.43 0.24 7.96
C TRP A 380 -6.82 1.59 8.53
N TRP A 381 -7.06 2.57 7.67
CA TRP A 381 -7.48 3.89 8.11
C TRP A 381 -8.79 3.84 8.93
N ILE A 382 -9.79 3.10 8.45
CA ILE A 382 -11.06 2.92 9.16
C ILE A 382 -10.83 2.19 10.50
N PHE A 383 -9.99 1.15 10.51
CA PHE A 383 -9.63 0.42 11.71
C PHE A 383 -8.97 1.34 12.74
N PHE A 384 -7.94 2.08 12.33
CA PHE A 384 -7.21 3.02 13.17
C PHE A 384 -8.12 4.12 13.74
N ALA A 385 -8.88 4.79 12.89
CA ALA A 385 -9.81 5.84 13.31
C ALA A 385 -10.89 5.31 14.27
N SER A 386 -11.37 4.08 14.07
CA SER A 386 -12.36 3.49 14.98
C SER A 386 -11.83 3.19 16.39
N MET A 387 -10.56 2.77 16.50
CA MET A 387 -9.92 2.57 17.82
C MET A 387 -9.82 3.88 18.61
N LEU A 388 -9.69 5.01 17.90
CA LEU A 388 -9.58 6.35 18.47
C LEU A 388 -10.95 7.05 18.66
N GLY A 389 -12.06 6.38 18.35
CA GLY A 389 -13.40 6.99 18.40
C GLY A 389 -13.60 8.11 17.35
N VAL A 390 -12.75 8.19 16.33
CA VAL A 390 -12.88 9.16 15.23
C VAL A 390 -13.94 8.64 14.26
N LYS A 391 -14.84 9.52 13.81
CA LYS A 391 -15.84 9.16 12.80
C LYS A 391 -15.15 8.73 11.50
N THR A 392 -15.37 7.48 11.12
CA THR A 392 -14.74 6.83 9.95
C THR A 392 -15.50 7.05 8.65
N ASP A 393 -16.54 7.89 8.64
CA ASP A 393 -17.46 8.01 7.50
C ASP A 393 -16.89 8.96 6.42
N PHE A 394 -15.77 8.55 5.84
CA PHE A 394 -15.14 9.21 4.69
C PHE A 394 -16.01 9.09 3.43
N ALA A 395 -16.83 8.05 3.39
CA ALA A 395 -17.72 7.65 2.30
C ALA A 395 -18.97 8.53 2.15
N ASN A 396 -19.68 8.79 3.25
CA ASN A 396 -20.94 9.56 3.21
C ASN A 396 -20.74 11.07 3.15
N ARG A 397 -19.56 11.57 3.51
CA ARG A 397 -19.30 13.00 3.51
C ARG A 397 -18.91 13.56 2.15
N GLY A 398 -18.71 12.68 1.16
CA GLY A 398 -18.17 13.03 -0.15
C GLY A 398 -16.87 13.79 0.08
N TYR A 399 -15.79 13.10 0.41
CA TYR A 399 -14.42 13.65 0.36
C TYR A 399 -13.78 13.34 -0.99
#